data_AF-A0A9W9B7Z2-F1
#
_entry.id   AF-A0A9W9B7Z2-F1
#
_cell.length_a   1.000
_cell.length_b   1.000
_cell.length_c   1.000
_cell.angle_alpha   90.00
_cell.angle_beta   90.00
_cell.angle_gamma   90.00
#
_symmetry.space_group_name_H-M   'P 1'
#
loop_
_entity.id
_entity.type
_entity.pdbx_description
1 polymer ?
#
loop_
_entity_poly.entity_id
_entity_poly.type
_entity_poly.pdbx_seq_one_letter_code
_entity_poly.pdbx_strand_id
1 'polypeptide(L)'
;MKSFFVATLLVAGVLAAPSSDVKRQASPCPAGLEATPQCCATDVLGIADLDCANPPNPFTDAASFTAVCAAIGQRARCCAIPVAGQDLLCTSPV
;
A
#
# COMPACT_ATOMS: atom_id res chain seq x y z
N MET A 1 -52.45 -11.80 -3.22
CA MET A 1 -51.45 -10.74 -3.49
C MET A 1 -51.05 -10.06 -2.19
N LYS A 2 -50.05 -10.58 -1.47
CA LYS A 2 -49.32 -9.79 -0.46
C LYS A 2 -47.97 -10.45 -0.22
N SER A 3 -46.97 -9.88 -0.86
CA SER A 3 -45.54 -10.19 -0.80
C SER A 3 -44.96 -9.79 0.56
N PHE A 4 -44.25 -10.71 1.22
CA PHE A 4 -43.34 -10.36 2.32
C PHE A 4 -41.91 -10.39 1.77
N PHE A 5 -41.33 -9.20 1.66
CA PHE A 5 -39.96 -8.97 1.19
C PHE A 5 -38.95 -9.51 2.22
N VAL A 6 -38.10 -10.44 1.81
CA VAL A 6 -36.95 -10.91 2.59
C VAL A 6 -35.76 -10.00 2.22
N ALA A 7 -35.34 -9.14 3.15
CA ALA A 7 -34.13 -8.34 3.01
C ALA A 7 -33.00 -9.01 3.79
N THR A 8 -32.22 -9.85 3.12
CA THR A 8 -30.97 -10.41 3.67
C THR A 8 -29.87 -9.35 3.60
N LEU A 9 -29.57 -8.73 4.74
CA LEU A 9 -28.38 -7.90 4.92
C LEU A 9 -27.15 -8.81 5.09
N LEU A 10 -26.37 -8.96 4.02
CA LEU A 10 -25.02 -9.53 4.07
C LEU A 10 -24.05 -8.44 4.54
N VAL A 11 -23.69 -8.48 5.82
CA VAL A 11 -22.59 -7.66 6.36
C VAL A 11 -21.28 -8.34 5.95
N ALA A 12 -20.67 -7.85 4.88
CA ALA A 12 -19.30 -8.20 4.53
C ALA A 12 -18.36 -7.59 5.59
N GLY A 13 -17.86 -8.42 6.50
CA GLY A 13 -16.80 -8.02 7.43
C GLY A 13 -15.54 -7.68 6.65
N VAL A 14 -15.19 -6.40 6.56
CA VAL A 14 -13.87 -5.97 6.11
C VAL A 14 -12.92 -6.21 7.28
N LEU A 15 -12.13 -7.28 7.21
CA LEU A 15 -10.98 -7.46 8.08
C LEU A 15 -9.92 -6.46 7.65
N ALA A 16 -9.94 -5.27 8.25
CA ALA A 16 -8.76 -4.41 8.30
C ALA A 16 -7.74 -5.10 9.22
N ALA A 17 -6.99 -6.06 8.68
CA ALA A 17 -5.88 -6.65 9.38
C ALA A 17 -4.77 -5.58 9.43
N PRO A 18 -4.34 -5.14 10.62
CA PRO A 18 -3.08 -4.41 10.72
C PRO A 18 -2.00 -5.42 10.36
N SER A 19 -1.41 -5.30 9.17
CA SER A 19 -0.13 -5.96 8.89
C SER A 19 0.95 -5.17 9.63
N SER A 20 1.05 -5.43 10.94
CA SER A 20 2.12 -4.89 11.78
C SER A 20 2.64 -5.98 12.70
N ASP A 21 2.84 -7.17 12.16
CA ASP A 21 3.70 -8.20 12.74
C ASP A 21 5.05 -8.17 12.02
N VAL A 22 5.84 -7.12 12.24
CA VAL A 22 7.28 -7.16 12.00
C VAL A 22 7.96 -6.54 13.22
N LYS A 23 8.42 -7.45 14.09
CA LYS A 23 9.60 -7.30 14.95
C LYS A 23 10.52 -6.21 14.41
N ARG A 24 11.01 -5.28 15.24
CA ARG A 24 11.84 -4.11 14.86
C ARG A 24 13.10 -4.43 14.02
N GLN A 25 12.94 -4.92 12.80
CA GLN A 25 13.87 -4.74 11.70
C GLN A 25 13.63 -3.33 11.20
N ALA A 26 14.70 -2.58 10.94
CA ALA A 26 14.58 -1.21 10.43
C ALA A 26 13.70 -1.24 9.18
N SER A 27 12.47 -0.75 9.32
CA SER A 27 11.56 -0.63 8.19
C SER A 27 12.22 0.31 7.19
N PRO A 28 12.27 -0.03 5.89
CA PRO A 28 12.79 0.88 4.89
C PRO A 28 11.93 2.14 4.75
N CYS A 29 10.79 2.24 5.46
CA CYS A 29 9.99 3.44 5.54
C CYS A 29 10.19 4.19 6.85
N PRO A 30 10.29 5.54 6.80
CA PRO A 30 10.40 6.36 8.00
C PRO A 30 9.16 6.19 8.88
N ALA A 31 9.34 6.34 10.19
CA ALA A 31 8.21 6.41 11.10
C ALA A 31 7.38 7.68 10.83
N GLY A 32 6.06 7.58 10.89
CA GLY A 32 5.16 8.71 10.72
C GLY A 32 4.08 8.44 9.68
N LEU A 33 3.67 9.48 8.97
CA LEU A 33 2.59 9.41 7.99
C LEU A 33 2.98 8.52 6.80
N GLU A 34 4.23 8.64 6.34
CA GLU A 34 4.84 7.91 5.21
C GLU A 34 5.38 6.52 5.62
N ALA A 35 4.70 5.80 6.50
CA ALA A 35 5.22 4.55 7.06
C ALA A 35 4.86 3.30 6.24
N THR A 36 4.09 3.45 5.15
CA THR A 36 3.56 2.29 4.41
C THR A 36 4.37 2.01 3.14
N PRO A 37 4.98 0.82 3.00
CA PRO A 37 5.70 0.45 1.79
C PRO A 37 4.73 0.13 0.64
N GLN A 38 4.96 0.76 -0.50
CA GLN A 38 4.21 0.57 -1.75
C GLN A 38 5.16 0.51 -2.94
N CYS A 39 4.78 -0.20 -4.00
CA CYS A 39 5.42 -0.13 -5.31
C CYS A 39 4.58 0.78 -6.21
N CYS A 40 5.12 1.91 -6.64
CA CYS A 40 4.38 2.93 -7.39
C CYS A 40 4.96 3.21 -8.77
N ALA A 41 4.09 3.57 -9.72
CA ALA A 41 4.52 4.18 -10.97
C ALA A 41 4.75 5.68 -10.75
N THR A 42 5.92 6.15 -11.14
CA THR A 42 6.15 7.59 -11.20
C THR A 42 5.39 8.14 -12.41
N ASP A 43 4.58 9.18 -12.23
CA ASP A 43 3.95 9.90 -13.34
C ASP A 43 4.98 10.48 -14.33
N VAL A 44 4.51 10.79 -15.54
CA VAL A 44 5.29 11.33 -16.67
C VAL A 44 6.02 12.64 -16.34
N LEU A 45 5.64 13.35 -15.26
CA LEU A 45 6.32 14.54 -14.78
C LEU A 45 7.10 14.35 -13.47
N GLY A 46 7.08 13.16 -12.86
CA GLY A 46 7.82 12.83 -11.63
C GLY A 46 7.33 13.53 -10.36
N ILE A 47 6.13 14.10 -10.38
CA ILE A 47 5.55 14.87 -9.26
C ILE A 47 4.54 14.05 -8.45
N ALA A 48 3.86 13.09 -9.09
CA ALA A 48 2.83 12.26 -8.47
C ALA A 48 3.14 10.77 -8.68
N ASP A 49 3.06 9.99 -7.60
CA ASP A 49 3.10 8.54 -7.69
C ASP A 49 1.68 8.03 -8.02
N LEU A 50 1.46 7.66 -9.27
CA LEU A 50 0.20 7.07 -9.75
C LEU A 50 0.36 5.53 -9.74
N ASP A 51 -0.74 4.80 -9.52
CA ASP A 51 -0.71 3.33 -9.57
C ASP A 51 0.23 2.68 -8.53
N CYS A 52 -0.01 2.98 -7.26
CA CYS A 52 0.66 2.31 -6.14
C CYS A 52 -0.05 1.00 -5.78
N ALA A 53 0.74 -0.07 -5.65
CA ALA A 53 0.28 -1.38 -5.22
C ALA A 53 1.19 -1.97 -4.14
N ASN A 54 0.62 -2.87 -3.34
CA ASN A 54 1.39 -3.57 -2.32
C ASN A 54 2.55 -4.35 -2.98
N PRO A 55 3.71 -4.44 -2.31
CA PRO A 55 4.85 -5.19 -2.83
C PRO A 55 4.46 -6.66 -3.06
N PRO A 56 4.74 -7.23 -4.25
CA PRO A 56 4.30 -8.58 -4.59
C PRO A 56 5.04 -9.68 -3.82
N ASN A 57 6.21 -9.36 -3.25
CA ASN A 57 7.06 -10.29 -2.52
C ASN A 57 7.52 -9.67 -1.19
N PRO A 58 7.80 -10.50 -0.17
CA PRO A 58 8.38 -10.02 1.08
C PRO A 58 9.79 -9.45 0.86
N PHE A 59 10.17 -8.50 1.70
CA PHE A 59 11.48 -7.84 1.70
C PHE A 59 11.93 -7.62 3.15
N THR A 60 13.23 -7.40 3.34
CA THR A 60 13.87 -7.32 4.66
C THR A 60 14.60 -6.00 4.91
N ASP A 61 14.87 -5.24 3.85
CA ASP A 61 15.72 -4.06 3.85
C ASP A 61 15.40 -3.19 2.62
N ALA A 62 15.93 -1.97 2.56
CA ALA A 62 15.64 -1.02 1.48
C ALA A 62 16.13 -1.52 0.10
N ALA A 63 17.22 -2.29 0.05
CA ALA A 63 17.74 -2.83 -1.21
C ALA A 63 16.85 -3.96 -1.74
N SER A 64 16.44 -4.89 -0.88
CA SER A 64 15.47 -5.93 -1.27
C SER A 64 14.10 -5.33 -1.61
N PHE A 65 13.66 -4.29 -0.91
CA PHE A 65 12.41 -3.58 -1.24
C PHE A 65 12.47 -2.94 -2.64
N THR A 66 13.57 -2.24 -2.94
CA THR A 66 13.80 -1.63 -4.26
C THR A 66 13.81 -2.69 -5.36
N ALA A 67 14.47 -3.83 -5.13
CA ALA A 67 14.54 -4.92 -6.09
C ALA A 67 13.15 -5.54 -6.36
N VAL A 68 12.35 -5.75 -5.32
CA VAL A 68 10.99 -6.30 -5.44
C VAL A 68 10.09 -5.42 -6.31
N CYS A 69 10.11 -4.10 -6.12
CA CYS A 69 9.31 -3.18 -6.94
C CYS A 69 9.87 -3.05 -8.37
N ALA A 70 11.21 -3.02 -8.52
CA ALA A 70 11.84 -2.95 -9.84
C ALA A 70 11.53 -4.18 -10.71
N ALA A 71 11.35 -5.36 -10.10
CA ALA A 71 10.99 -6.59 -10.80
C ALA A 71 9.64 -6.51 -11.53
N ILE A 72 8.73 -5.64 -11.07
CA ILE A 72 7.44 -5.36 -11.72
C ILE A 72 7.43 -4.04 -12.49
N GLY A 73 8.59 -3.42 -12.70
CA GLY A 73 8.74 -2.15 -13.42
C GLY A 73 8.34 -0.91 -12.63
N GLN A 74 8.16 -1.03 -11.32
CA GLN A 74 7.75 0.05 -10.43
C GLN A 74 8.88 0.51 -9.51
N ARG A 75 8.67 1.62 -8.78
CA ARG A 75 9.62 2.12 -7.78
C ARG A 75 9.13 1.84 -6.37
N ALA A 76 10.07 1.52 -5.48
CA ALA A 76 9.81 1.40 -4.05
C ALA A 76 9.57 2.79 -3.45
N ARG A 77 8.41 2.97 -2.82
CA ARG A 77 7.98 4.22 -2.20
C ARG A 77 7.35 3.95 -0.85
N CYS A 78 7.48 4.94 0.03
CA CYS A 78 6.90 4.92 1.37
C CYS A 78 5.84 5.98 1.43
N CYS A 79 4.58 5.58 1.58
CA CYS A 79 3.44 6.46 1.32
C CYS A 79 2.53 6.63 2.53
N ALA A 80 1.92 7.81 2.62
CA ALA A 80 0.81 8.11 3.50
C ALA A 80 -0.50 7.51 2.97
N ILE A 81 -0.92 6.36 3.48
CA ILE A 81 -2.25 5.84 3.19
C ILE A 81 -3.28 6.64 4.01
N PRO A 82 -4.25 7.30 3.35
CA PRO A 82 -5.61 6.97 3.78
C PRO A 82 -6.65 6.79 2.65
N VAL A 83 -6.30 6.83 1.36
CA VAL A 83 -7.23 6.45 0.27
C VAL A 83 -6.44 6.00 -0.96
N ALA A 84 -6.62 4.75 -1.40
CA ALA A 84 -6.12 4.32 -2.69
C ALA A 84 -6.79 5.14 -3.81
N GLY A 85 -6.02 5.94 -4.56
CA GLY A 85 -6.51 6.62 -5.77
C GLY A 85 -6.43 8.15 -5.79
N GLN A 86 -5.85 8.80 -4.79
CA GLN A 86 -5.54 10.24 -4.84
C GLN A 86 -4.08 10.44 -4.42
N ASP A 87 -3.31 11.02 -5.33
CA ASP A 87 -1.94 11.55 -5.19
C ASP A 87 -1.31 11.24 -3.83
N LEU A 88 -0.75 10.04 -3.70
CA LEU A 88 -0.18 9.60 -2.43
C LEU A 88 1.04 10.48 -2.17
N LEU A 89 1.03 11.17 -1.03
CA LEU A 89 2.29 11.65 -0.47
C LEU A 89 3.16 10.41 -0.28
N CYS A 90 4.27 10.40 -1.00
CA CYS A 90 5.20 9.28 -1.05
C CYS A 90 6.63 9.82 -1.03
N THR A 91 7.45 9.22 -0.17
CA THR A 91 8.88 9.48 -0.06
C THR A 91 9.68 8.27 -0.51
N SER A 92 10.96 8.49 -0.80
CA SER A 92 11.89 7.40 -1.03
C SER A 92 12.16 6.64 0.27
N PRO A 93 12.35 5.31 0.19
CA PRO A 93 12.78 4.52 1.34
C PRO A 93 14.15 4.97 1.87
N VAL A 94 14.38 4.75 3.17
CA VAL A 94 15.58 5.15 3.94
C VAL A 94 16.48 3.97 4.29
#